data_AF-A0A4S2BEX6-F1
#
_entry.id   AF-A0A4S2BEX6-F1
#
_cell.length_a   1.000
_cell.length_b   1.000
_cell.length_c   1.000
_cell.angle_alpha   90.00
_cell.angle_beta   90.00
_cell.angle_gamma   90.00
#
_symmetry.space_group_name_H-M   'P 1'
#
loop_
_entity.id
_entity.type
_entity.pdbx_description
1 polymer ?
#
loop_
_entity_poly.entity_id
_entity_poly.type
_entity_poly.pdbx_seq_one_letter_code
_entity_poly.pdbx_strand_id
1 'polypeptide(L)'
;MVKRLLTAFAVVSVLATAGIEVSQQFNQLSEAATRKAVKSYKFDRNTISQAESNFRSYRYERIPAWSRQTGYQNQQVNGGWNFITYLHTNFYSGGY
;
A
#
# COMPACT_ATOMS: atom_id res chain seq x y z
N MET A 1 -9.46 28.17 0.66
CA MET A 1 -10.68 27.55 1.25
C MET A 1 -10.62 26.05 0.97
N VAL A 2 -10.30 25.20 1.95
CA VAL A 2 -10.36 23.73 1.80
C VAL A 2 -11.23 23.19 2.93
N LYS A 3 -12.35 22.58 2.55
CA LYS A 3 -13.36 22.05 3.47
C LYS A 3 -12.80 20.83 4.22
N ARG A 4 -12.93 20.89 5.54
CA ARG A 4 -12.64 19.80 6.48
C ARG A 4 -13.61 18.65 6.22
N LEU A 5 -13.12 17.43 6.13
CA LEU A 5 -13.93 16.23 6.34
C LEU A 5 -13.46 15.58 7.64
N LEU A 6 -14.09 15.97 8.76
CA LEU A 6 -13.96 15.26 10.02
C LEU A 6 -14.80 13.99 9.89
N THR A 7 -14.16 12.84 9.73
CA THR A 7 -14.83 11.55 9.81
C THR A 7 -15.14 11.29 11.28
N ALA A 8 -16.40 11.44 11.67
CA ALA A 8 -16.88 11.15 13.02
C ALA A 8 -16.82 9.64 13.27
N PHE A 9 -15.96 9.19 14.17
CA PHE A 9 -16.03 7.85 14.75
C PHE A 9 -16.97 7.93 15.96
N ALA A 10 -18.06 7.19 15.92
CA ALA A 10 -18.99 7.07 17.04
C ALA A 10 -18.27 6.41 18.22
N VAL A 11 -18.06 7.16 19.30
CA VAL A 11 -17.53 6.64 20.56
C VAL A 11 -18.71 6.12 21.37
N VAL A 12 -18.91 4.81 21.38
CA VAL A 12 -19.76 4.14 22.37
C VAL A 12 -18.92 4.01 23.64
N SER A 13 -19.27 4.74 24.70
CA SER A 13 -18.64 4.63 26.01
C SER A 13 -19.46 3.70 26.90
N VAL A 14 -18.85 2.61 27.37
CA VAL A 14 -19.41 1.79 28.46
C VAL A 14 -18.39 1.74 29.60
N LEU A 15 -18.94 1.92 30.80
CA LEU A 15 -18.28 2.11 32.09
C LEU A 15 -17.29 0.98 32.47
N ALA A 16 -16.11 1.42 32.92
CA ALA A 16 -15.35 0.91 34.07
C ALA A 16 -14.99 -0.59 34.22
N THR A 17 -15.10 -1.41 33.16
CA THR A 17 -14.30 -2.66 33.01
C THR A 17 -13.23 -2.48 31.90
N ALA A 18 -12.91 -1.22 31.63
CA ALA A 18 -12.49 -0.69 30.33
C ALA A 18 -11.00 -0.79 29.98
N GLY A 19 -10.11 -1.25 30.85
CA GLY A 19 -8.67 -1.25 30.54
C GLY A 19 -8.26 -2.34 29.53
N ILE A 20 -8.80 -3.54 29.71
CA ILE A 20 -8.42 -4.74 28.94
C ILE A 20 -9.25 -4.84 27.66
N GLU A 21 -10.56 -4.60 27.78
CA GLU A 21 -11.51 -4.73 26.66
C GLU A 21 -11.30 -3.65 25.59
N VAL A 22 -11.03 -2.41 25.98
CA VAL A 22 -10.75 -1.32 25.03
C VAL A 22 -9.46 -1.60 24.26
N SER A 23 -8.41 -2.08 24.94
CA SER A 23 -7.14 -2.44 24.30
C SER A 23 -7.32 -3.57 23.27
N GLN A 24 -8.12 -4.60 23.59
CA GLN A 24 -8.43 -5.67 22.66
C GLN A 24 -9.28 -5.19 21.47
N GLN A 25 -10.26 -4.32 21.70
CA GLN A 25 -11.11 -3.77 20.65
C GLN A 25 -10.33 -2.86 19.68
N PHE A 26 -9.40 -2.04 20.17
CA PHE A 26 -8.51 -1.23 19.32
C PHE A 26 -7.56 -2.10 18.48
N ASN A 27 -7.01 -3.17 19.07
CA ASN A 27 -6.16 -4.10 18.33
C ASN A 27 -6.94 -4.82 17.22
N GLN A 28 -8.17 -5.25 17.49
CA GLN A 28 -9.04 -5.87 16.47
C GLN A 28 -9.43 -4.90 15.35
N LEU A 29 -9.73 -3.64 15.66
CA LEU A 29 -10.02 -2.61 14.65
C LEU A 29 -8.79 -2.25 13.82
N SER A 30 -7.60 -2.23 14.43
CA SER A 30 -6.30 -2.09 13.75
C SER A 30 -6.02 -3.27 12.82
N GLU A 31 -6.34 -4.50 13.25
CA GLU A 31 -6.22 -5.70 12.43
C GLU A 31 -7.23 -5.74 11.28
N ALA A 32 -8.46 -5.25 11.49
CA ALA A 32 -9.51 -5.17 10.49
C ALA A 32 -9.39 -3.97 9.54
N ALA A 33 -8.62 -2.94 9.90
CA ALA A 33 -8.41 -1.77 9.07
C ALA A 33 -7.67 -2.17 7.78
N THR A 34 -8.13 -1.63 6.64
CA THR A 34 -7.48 -1.86 5.33
C THR A 34 -7.07 -0.55 4.67
N ARG A 35 -6.02 -0.61 3.86
CA ARG A 35 -5.53 0.52 3.06
C ARG A 35 -5.32 0.11 1.62
N LYS A 36 -5.36 1.10 0.72
CA LYS A 36 -5.02 0.92 -0.69
C LYS A 36 -3.50 1.00 -0.85
N ALA A 37 -2.88 -0.04 -1.40
CA ALA A 37 -1.45 -0.13 -1.66
C ALA A 37 -1.19 -0.37 -3.15
N VAL A 38 0.00 0.01 -3.64
CA VAL A 38 0.42 -0.21 -5.02
C VAL A 38 0.99 -1.62 -5.12
N LYS A 39 0.30 -2.53 -5.81
CA LYS A 39 0.80 -3.90 -5.98
C LYS A 39 1.83 -4.00 -7.09
N SER A 40 1.57 -3.34 -8.22
CA SER A 40 2.49 -3.38 -9.35
C SER A 40 2.32 -2.18 -10.27
N TYR A 41 3.36 -1.86 -11.03
CA TYR A 41 3.30 -0.90 -12.12
C TYR A 41 4.40 -1.20 -13.14
N LYS A 42 4.29 -0.62 -14.32
CA LYS A 42 5.34 -0.66 -15.35
C LYS A 42 6.10 0.65 -15.38
N PHE A 43 7.39 0.58 -15.62
CA PHE A 43 8.23 1.75 -15.90
C PHE A 43 9.29 1.37 -16.93
N ASP A 44 9.80 2.38 -17.63
CA ASP A 44 10.88 2.20 -18.60
C ASP A 44 12.18 2.72 -17.99
N ARG A 45 13.25 1.93 -18.08
CA ARG A 45 14.60 2.32 -17.65
C ARG A 45 15.48 2.51 -18.88
N ASN A 46 16.08 3.69 -19.02
CA ASN A 46 17.03 3.96 -20.09
C ASN A 46 18.28 3.08 -19.94
N THR A 47 18.73 2.45 -21.01
CA THR A 47 19.86 1.49 -20.96
C THR A 47 21.22 2.15 -20.76
N ILE A 48 21.35 3.44 -21.10
CA ILE A 48 22.60 4.21 -21.00
C ILE A 48 22.62 5.02 -19.70
N SER A 49 21.61 5.87 -19.50
CA SER A 49 21.56 6.78 -18.34
C SER A 49 21.03 6.13 -17.07
N GLN A 50 20.47 4.92 -17.15
CA GLN A 50 19.78 4.22 -16.06
C GLN A 50 18.56 5.00 -15.50
N ALA A 51 18.17 6.12 -16.13
CA ALA A 51 17.05 6.92 -15.69
C ALA A 51 15.73 6.18 -15.88
N GLU A 52 14.85 6.29 -14.90
CA GLU A 52 13.52 5.67 -14.90
C GLU A 52 12.45 6.68 -15.31
N SER A 53 11.51 6.25 -16.14
CA SER A 53 10.46 7.10 -16.69
C SER A 53 9.23 6.29 -17.09
N ASN A 54 8.20 6.98 -17.60
CA ASN A 54 7.00 6.37 -18.18
C ASN A 54 6.29 5.37 -17.24
N PHE A 55 6.09 5.78 -15.99
CA PHE A 55 5.39 5.00 -14.98
C PHE A 55 3.90 4.86 -15.32
N ARG A 56 3.41 3.62 -15.46
CA ARG A 56 2.07 3.33 -15.97
C ARG A 56 1.54 1.97 -15.52
N SER A 57 0.30 1.65 -15.91
CA SER A 57 -0.35 0.36 -15.60
C SER A 57 -0.38 0.01 -14.10
N TYR A 58 -0.62 1.01 -13.25
CA TYR A 58 -0.69 0.81 -11.80
C TYR A 58 -1.84 -0.13 -11.44
N ARG A 59 -1.50 -1.22 -10.75
CA ARG A 59 -2.45 -2.08 -10.06
C ARG A 59 -2.40 -1.79 -8.58
N TYR A 60 -3.57 -1.57 -7.99
CA TYR A 60 -3.70 -1.37 -6.56
C TYR A 60 -4.38 -2.57 -5.92
N GLU A 61 -4.07 -2.79 -4.65
CA GLU A 61 -4.65 -3.86 -3.85
C GLU A 61 -5.03 -3.31 -2.48
N ARG A 62 -6.10 -3.88 -1.90
CA ARG A 62 -6.53 -3.53 -0.56
C ARG A 62 -5.87 -4.51 0.40
N ILE A 63 -4.99 -4.00 1.24
CA ILE A 63 -4.21 -4.80 2.19
C ILE A 63 -4.53 -4.36 3.63
N PRO A 64 -4.33 -5.21 4.64
CA PRO A 64 -4.44 -4.81 6.03
C PRO A 64 -3.53 -3.62 6.36
N ALA A 65 -3.97 -2.73 7.25
CA ALA A 65 -3.22 -1.52 7.61
C ALA A 65 -1.87 -1.84 8.26
N TRP A 66 -1.79 -2.95 8.99
CA TRP A 66 -0.55 -3.45 9.60
C TRP A 66 0.46 -4.00 8.59
N SER A 67 0.01 -4.33 7.36
CA SER A 67 0.87 -4.91 6.33
C SER A 67 1.85 -3.87 5.79
N ARG A 68 3.14 -4.24 5.78
CA ARG A 68 4.28 -3.38 5.41
C ARG A 68 4.96 -3.92 4.17
N GLN A 69 5.53 -3.05 3.35
CA GLN A 69 6.30 -3.48 2.20
C GLN A 69 7.58 -4.17 2.68
N THR A 70 7.82 -5.40 2.24
CA THR A 70 8.97 -6.22 2.62
C THR A 70 10.02 -6.28 1.51
N GLY A 71 9.62 -5.98 0.27
CA GLY A 71 10.53 -5.96 -0.86
C GLY A 71 9.81 -5.66 -2.16
N TYR A 72 10.53 -5.90 -3.25
CA TYR A 72 9.99 -5.81 -4.60
C TYR A 72 10.77 -6.70 -5.56
N GLN A 73 10.21 -6.92 -6.74
CA GLN A 73 10.88 -7.52 -7.88
C GLN A 73 10.64 -6.68 -9.14
N ASN A 74 11.69 -6.51 -9.94
CA ASN A 74 11.59 -5.96 -11.29
C ASN A 74 11.74 -7.10 -12.29
N GLN A 75 10.71 -7.36 -13.08
CA GLN A 75 10.74 -8.31 -14.18
C GLN A 75 10.78 -7.56 -15.51
N GLN A 76 11.76 -7.83 -16.37
CA GLN A 76 11.75 -7.29 -17.72
C GLN A 76 10.59 -7.90 -18.51
N VAL A 77 9.74 -7.05 -19.09
CA VAL A 77 8.53 -7.46 -19.82
C VAL A 77 8.49 -6.92 -21.25
N ASN A 78 9.32 -5.93 -21.57
CA ASN A 78 9.49 -5.42 -22.92
C ASN A 78 10.83 -4.68 -23.04
N GLY A 79 11.21 -4.25 -24.24
CA GLY A 79 12.35 -3.37 -24.46
C GLY A 79 12.35 -2.76 -25.85
N GLY A 80 13.11 -1.68 -26.01
CA GLY A 80 13.37 -1.01 -27.27
C GLY A 80 14.84 -0.63 -27.37
N TRP A 81 15.19 0.15 -28.40
CA TRP A 81 16.58 0.50 -28.69
C TRP A 81 17.30 1.21 -27.53
N ASN A 82 16.61 2.07 -26.77
CA ASN A 82 17.20 2.84 -25.66
C ASN A 82 16.53 2.64 -24.29
N PHE A 83 15.65 1.65 -24.14
CA PHE A 83 15.00 1.39 -22.85
C PHE A 83 14.63 -0.08 -22.66
N ILE A 84 14.53 -0.46 -21.39
CA ILE A 84 13.93 -1.73 -20.95
C ILE A 84 12.68 -1.40 -20.14
N THR A 85 11.55 -2.01 -20.46
CA THR A 85 10.34 -1.91 -19.63
C THR A 85 10.36 -2.99 -18.56
N TYR A 86 10.27 -2.58 -17.31
CA TYR A 86 10.11 -3.47 -16.17
C TYR A 86 8.67 -3.44 -15.65
N LEU A 87 8.16 -4.61 -15.27
CA LEU A 87 7.06 -4.76 -14.33
C LEU A 87 7.65 -4.77 -12.92
N HIS A 88 7.39 -3.71 -12.16
CA HIS A 88 7.68 -3.62 -10.74
C HIS A 88 6.55 -4.25 -9.95
N THR A 89 6.86 -5.20 -9.07
CA THR A 89 5.89 -5.85 -8.18
C THR A 89 6.35 -5.70 -6.74
N ASN A 90 5.51 -5.09 -5.91
CA ASN A 90 5.76 -4.95 -4.48
C ASN A 90 5.31 -6.20 -3.72
N PHE A 91 6.09 -6.58 -2.70
CA PHE A 91 5.72 -7.62 -1.74
C PHE A 91 5.39 -6.98 -0.40
N TYR A 92 4.31 -7.43 0.22
CA TYR A 92 3.86 -6.94 1.50
C TYR A 92 3.78 -8.08 2.53
N SER A 93 4.08 -7.78 3.79
CA SER A 93 4.03 -8.74 4.89
C SER A 93 2.61 -9.31 5.04
N GLY A 94 2.51 -10.60 5.40
CA GLY A 94 1.22 -11.30 5.40
C GLY A 94 0.82 -11.90 4.05
N GLY A 95 1.69 -11.85 3.04
CA GLY A 95 1.46 -12.51 1.74
C GLY A 95 0.73 -11.65 0.71
N TYR A 96 0.73 -10.33 0.87
CA TYR A 96 0.03 -9.38 0.01
C TYR A 96 0.91 -8.72 -1.05
#